data_AF-A0A945FCP2-F1
#
_entry.id   AF-A0A945FCP2-F1
#
_cell.length_a   1.000
_cell.length_b   1.000
_cell.length_c   1.000
_cell.angle_alpha   90.00
_cell.angle_beta   90.00
_cell.angle_gamma   90.00
#
_symmetry.space_group_name_H-M   'P 1'
#
loop_
_entity.id
_entity.type
_entity.pdbx_description
1 polymer ?
#
loop_
_entity_poly.entity_id
_entity_poly.type
_entity_poly.pdbx_seq_one_letter_code
_entity_poly.pdbx_strand_id
1 'polypeptide(L)'
;MRILGLDIGLRRTGVAFADSTDDILFSLETIQHKSEEELIEAIQNIVAEKSIEEVVLGLPLLLSGEEGSQAKIVVNIQEKLKNEGISCSVLDERYTTPKAGDMDKDAASACEILALWLQRK
;
A
#
# COMPACT_ATOMS: atom_id res chain seq x y z
N MET A 1 16.97 2.44 -1.63
CA MET A 1 15.91 1.81 -0.80
C MET A 1 14.65 1.70 -1.63
N ARG A 2 14.21 0.46 -1.91
CA ARG A 2 13.04 0.16 -2.72
C ARG A 2 11.82 -0.11 -1.85
N ILE A 3 10.71 0.56 -2.17
CA ILE A 3 9.52 0.58 -1.32
C ILE A 3 8.30 0.30 -2.18
N LEU A 4 7.37 -0.48 -1.63
CA LEU A 4 6.08 -0.76 -2.24
C LEU A 4 4.96 -0.08 -1.44
N GLY A 5 4.19 0.80 -2.07
CA GLY A 5 2.98 1.40 -1.49
C GLY A 5 1.74 0.59 -1.86
N LEU A 6 0.86 0.35 -0.90
CA LEU A 6 -0.38 -0.42 -1.08
C LEU A 6 -1.59 0.37 -0.57
N ASP A 7 -2.59 0.55 -1.42
CA ASP A 7 -3.94 1.00 -1.05
C ASP A 7 -4.89 -0.20 -1.05
N ILE A 8 -5.20 -0.74 0.14
CA ILE A 8 -5.96 -1.98 0.26
C ILE A 8 -7.47 -1.70 0.16
N GLY A 9 -8.04 -2.11 -0.96
CA GLY A 9 -9.48 -2.29 -1.15
C GLY A 9 -9.92 -3.75 -1.00
N LEU A 10 -11.24 -3.96 -0.94
CA LEU A 10 -11.85 -5.28 -0.73
C LEU A 10 -11.68 -6.27 -1.90
N ARG A 11 -11.43 -5.77 -3.12
CA ARG A 11 -11.28 -6.57 -4.36
C ARG A 11 -10.15 -6.11 -5.26
N ARG A 12 -9.68 -4.89 -5.02
CA ARG A 12 -8.71 -4.16 -5.82
C ARG A 12 -7.77 -3.50 -4.84
N THR A 13 -6.48 -3.75 -4.99
CA THR A 13 -5.44 -3.12 -4.19
C THR A 13 -4.56 -2.32 -5.12
N GLY A 14 -4.57 -1.00 -4.92
CA GLY A 14 -3.68 -0.09 -5.62
C GLY A 14 -2.24 -0.38 -5.23
N VAL A 15 -1.34 -0.31 -6.20
CA VAL A 15 0.09 -0.59 -5.97
C VAL A 15 0.92 0.56 -6.50
N ALA A 16 1.91 0.99 -5.74
CA ALA A 16 2.91 1.96 -6.15
C ALA A 16 4.31 1.46 -5.80
N PHE A 17 5.28 1.87 -6.60
CA PHE A 17 6.68 1.56 -6.39
C PHE A 17 7.47 2.85 -6.29
N ALA A 18 8.42 2.87 -5.36
CA ALA A 18 9.41 3.92 -5.26
C ALA A 18 10.82 3.33 -5.10
N ASP A 19 11.79 3.95 -5.77
CA ASP A 19 13.20 3.72 -5.54
C ASP A 19 13.88 5.03 -5.19
N SER A 20 14.32 5.14 -3.95
CA SER A 20 15.05 6.32 -3.45
C SER A 20 16.44 6.50 -4.06
N THR A 21 16.99 5.48 -4.72
CA THR A 21 18.30 5.54 -5.36
C THR A 21 18.24 6.36 -6.65
N ASP A 22 17.14 6.21 -7.39
CA ASP A 22 16.95 6.84 -8.70
C ASP A 22 15.97 8.03 -8.66
N ASP A 23 15.45 8.38 -7.48
CA ASP A 23 14.40 9.39 -7.27
C ASP A 23 13.14 9.12 -8.10
N ILE A 24 12.73 7.84 -8.12
CA ILE A 24 11.61 7.37 -8.93
C ILE A 24 10.42 7.01 -8.03
N LEU A 25 9.23 7.45 -8.43
CA LEU A 25 7.95 7.03 -7.87
C LEU A 25 6.91 6.89 -8.98
N PHE A 26 6.26 5.74 -9.08
CA PHE A 26 5.19 5.51 -10.05
C PHE A 26 4.19 4.45 -9.59
N SER A 27 2.99 4.50 -10.17
CA SER A 27 1.92 3.53 -9.96
C SER A 27 2.22 2.25 -10.73
N LEU A 28 2.04 1.11 -10.08
CA LEU A 28 2.01 -0.20 -10.71
C LEU A 28 0.56 -0.60 -11.05
N GLU A 29 0.40 -1.77 -11.65
CA GLU A 29 -0.92 -2.33 -11.94
C GLU A 29 -1.65 -2.66 -10.63
N THR A 30 -2.95 -2.34 -10.59
CA THR A 30 -3.82 -2.68 -9.46
C THR A 30 -3.98 -4.19 -9.35
N ILE A 31 -3.69 -4.76 -8.18
CA ILE A 31 -3.90 -6.17 -7.90
C ILE A 31 -5.39 -6.42 -7.75
N GLN A 32 -5.94 -7.32 -8.57
CA GLN A 32 -7.29 -7.83 -8.39
C GLN A 32 -7.23 -9.13 -7.60
N HIS A 33 -7.98 -9.21 -6.51
CA HIS A 33 -7.97 -10.36 -5.61
C HIS A 33 -9.40 -10.70 -5.16
N LYS A 34 -9.62 -11.97 -4.84
CA LYS A 34 -10.87 -12.49 -4.29
C LYS A 34 -10.75 -12.88 -2.81
N SER A 35 -9.51 -13.03 -2.32
CA SER A 35 -9.19 -13.38 -0.95
C SER A 35 -7.93 -12.65 -0.47
N GLU A 36 -7.75 -12.59 0.84
CA GLU A 36 -6.53 -12.04 1.44
C GLU A 36 -5.30 -12.87 1.05
N GLU A 37 -5.44 -14.19 0.95
CA GLU A 37 -4.35 -15.08 0.53
C GLU A 37 -3.87 -14.77 -0.90
N GLU A 38 -4.78 -14.56 -1.85
CA GLU A 38 -4.42 -14.18 -3.22
C GLU A 38 -3.66 -12.84 -3.25
N LEU A 39 -4.09 -11.87 -2.42
CA LEU A 39 -3.41 -10.59 -2.31
C LEU A 39 -2.00 -10.74 -1.73
N ILE A 40 -1.84 -11.53 -0.67
CA ILE A 40 -0.54 -11.77 -0.02
C ILE A 40 0.43 -12.43 -0.99
N GLU A 41 0.00 -13.46 -1.72
CA GLU A 41 0.83 -14.13 -2.72
C GLU A 41 1.27 -13.15 -3.84
N ALA A 42 0.36 -12.31 -4.32
CA ALA A 42 0.68 -11.28 -5.31
C ALA A 42 1.72 -10.27 -4.77
N ILE A 43 1.57 -9.83 -3.52
CA ILE A 43 2.54 -8.93 -2.87
C ILE A 43 3.90 -9.61 -2.73
N GLN A 44 3.94 -10.86 -2.29
CA GLN A 44 5.19 -11.64 -2.16
C GLN A 44 5.95 -11.73 -3.48
N ASN A 45 5.24 -12.00 -4.57
CA ASN A 45 5.84 -12.05 -5.90
C ASN A 45 6.47 -10.71 -6.31
N ILE A 46 5.76 -9.58 -6.08
CA ILE A 46 6.30 -8.24 -6.38
C ILE A 46 7.50 -7.92 -5.49
N VAL A 47 7.42 -8.25 -4.20
CA VAL A 47 8.51 -8.04 -3.23
C VAL A 47 9.77 -8.77 -3.67
N ALA A 48 9.64 -10.04 -4.09
CA ALA A 48 10.75 -10.85 -4.59
C ALA A 48 11.29 -10.32 -5.93
N GLU A 49 10.42 -10.06 -6.90
CA GLU A 49 10.80 -9.62 -8.25
C GLU A 49 11.54 -8.28 -8.23
N LYS A 50 11.05 -7.31 -7.45
CA LYS A 50 11.59 -5.94 -7.42
C LYS A 50 12.61 -5.72 -6.31
N SER A 51 12.85 -6.73 -5.47
CA SER A 51 13.72 -6.64 -4.28
C SER A 51 13.28 -5.50 -3.35
N ILE A 52 12.00 -5.51 -2.97
CA ILE A 52 11.41 -4.51 -2.09
C ILE A 52 11.98 -4.68 -0.68
N GLU A 53 12.40 -3.58 -0.06
CA GLU A 53 12.94 -3.55 1.29
C GLU A 53 11.88 -3.20 2.34
N GLU A 54 10.84 -2.43 1.96
CA GLU A 54 9.77 -2.00 2.86
C GLU A 54 8.44 -1.92 2.11
N VAL A 55 7.36 -2.36 2.75
CA VAL A 55 5.98 -2.23 2.27
C VAL A 55 5.25 -1.19 3.13
N VAL A 56 4.63 -0.20 2.50
CA VAL A 56 3.86 0.85 3.17
C VAL A 56 2.39 0.65 2.83
N LEU A 57 1.57 0.43 3.84
CA LEU A 57 0.13 0.22 3.69
C LEU A 57 -0.65 1.47 4.10
N GLY A 58 -1.61 1.86 3.26
CA GLY A 58 -2.61 2.86 3.58
C GLY A 58 -3.54 2.40 4.70
N LEU A 59 -3.67 3.20 5.75
CA LEU A 59 -4.55 2.92 6.89
C LEU A 59 -5.72 3.92 6.91
N PRO A 60 -6.91 3.52 6.43
CA PRO A 60 -8.09 4.37 6.40
C PRO A 60 -8.73 4.42 7.80
N LEU A 61 -8.14 5.23 8.66
CA LEU A 61 -8.70 5.54 9.98
C LEU A 61 -9.93 6.44 9.82
N LEU A 62 -10.88 6.28 10.74
CA LEU A 62 -12.03 7.18 10.82
C LEU A 62 -11.55 8.59 11.19
N LEU A 63 -12.36 9.61 10.89
CA LEU A 63 -12.06 11.00 11.29
C LEU A 63 -11.92 11.15 12.82
N SER A 64 -12.55 10.28 13.61
CA SER A 64 -12.37 10.20 15.07
C SER A 64 -10.98 9.69 15.49
N GLY A 65 -10.20 9.12 14.56
CA GLY A 65 -8.95 8.40 14.84
C GLY A 65 -9.16 6.92 15.16
N GLU A 66 -10.41 6.45 15.21
CA GLU A 66 -10.71 5.04 15.48
C GLU A 66 -10.56 4.16 14.23
N GLU A 67 -10.22 2.90 14.45
CA GLU A 67 -10.11 1.89 13.39
C GLU A 67 -11.48 1.41 12.93
N GLY A 68 -11.84 1.72 11.68
CA GLY A 68 -12.99 1.12 11.01
C GLY A 68 -12.78 -0.35 10.65
N SER A 69 -13.80 -0.99 10.07
CA SER A 69 -13.69 -2.37 9.58
C SER A 69 -12.59 -2.53 8.52
N GLN A 70 -12.36 -1.52 7.68
CA GLN A 70 -11.32 -1.55 6.66
C GLN A 70 -9.91 -1.43 7.27
N ALA A 71 -9.72 -0.59 8.28
CA ALA A 71 -8.45 -0.49 9.01
C ALA A 71 -8.05 -1.84 9.64
N LYS A 72 -9.02 -2.59 10.19
CA LYS A 72 -8.77 -3.94 10.72
C LYS A 72 -8.29 -4.93 9.65
N ILE A 73 -8.83 -4.84 8.44
CA ILE A 73 -8.38 -5.67 7.31
C ILE A 73 -6.93 -5.34 6.94
N VAL A 74 -6.60 -4.05 6.86
CA VAL A 74 -5.23 -3.59 6.60
C VAL A 74 -4.26 -4.11 7.66
N VAL A 75 -4.61 -3.98 8.93
CA VAL A 75 -3.77 -4.46 10.05
C VAL A 75 -3.58 -5.98 9.99
N ASN A 76 -4.64 -6.74 9.72
CA ASN A 76 -4.55 -8.20 9.56
C ASN A 76 -3.64 -8.60 8.39
N ILE A 77 -3.74 -7.92 7.24
CA ILE A 77 -2.85 -8.15 6.09
C ILE A 77 -1.40 -7.77 6.45
N GLN A 78 -1.19 -6.65 7.16
CA GLN A 78 0.13 -6.26 7.64
C GLN A 78 0.75 -7.34 8.54
N GLU A 79 0.00 -7.89 9.49
CA GLU A 79 0.48 -8.96 10.37
C GLU A 79 0.85 -10.22 9.58
N LYS A 80 0.03 -10.61 8.59
CA LYS A 80 0.33 -11.74 7.71
C LYS A 80 1.61 -11.50 6.91
N LEU A 81 1.78 -10.33 6.30
CA LEU A 81 3.00 -9.99 5.57
C LEU A 81 4.25 -9.99 6.47
N LYS A 82 4.11 -9.51 7.71
CA LYS A 82 5.20 -9.56 8.70
C LYS A 82 5.56 -10.99 9.09
N ASN A 83 4.59 -11.90 9.21
CA ASN A 83 4.85 -13.32 9.48
C ASN A 83 5.58 -14.01 8.33
N GLU A 84 5.37 -13.54 7.10
CA GLU A 84 6.12 -13.97 5.90
C GLU A 84 7.52 -13.32 5.81
N GLY A 85 7.92 -12.53 6.81
CA GLY A 85 9.23 -11.88 6.88
C GLY A 85 9.35 -10.58 6.10
N ILE A 86 8.23 -9.99 5.65
CA ILE A 86 8.22 -8.73 4.89
C ILE A 86 8.15 -7.55 5.87
N SER A 87 9.08 -6.61 5.76
CA SER A 87 9.07 -5.36 6.54
C SER A 87 7.91 -4.48 6.09
N CYS A 88 7.04 -4.12 7.04
CA CYS A 88 5.80 -3.39 6.76
C CYS A 88 5.54 -2.23 7.72
N SER A 89 5.22 -1.08 7.15
CA SER A 89 4.82 0.17 7.82
C SER A 89 3.41 0.58 7.42
N VAL A 90 2.73 1.35 8.25
CA VAL A 90 1.39 1.89 7.95
C VAL A 90 1.43 3.41 7.88
N LEU A 91 0.64 3.99 6.97
CA LEU A 91 0.45 5.43 6.85
C LEU A 91 -1.01 5.78 7.14
N ASP A 92 -1.21 6.70 8.07
CA ASP A 92 -2.51 7.27 8.40
C ASP A 92 -3.03 8.18 7.29
N GLU A 93 -4.19 7.83 6.74
CA GLU A 93 -4.85 8.48 5.60
C GLU A 93 -5.90 9.54 5.97
N ARG A 94 -6.12 9.87 7.25
CA ARG A 94 -7.22 10.77 7.68
C ARG A 94 -7.29 12.13 6.96
N TYR A 95 -6.17 12.57 6.39
CA TYR A 95 -6.06 13.85 5.69
C TYR A 95 -5.58 13.71 4.24
N THR A 96 -5.56 12.49 3.69
CA THR A 96 -5.32 12.30 2.25
C THR A 96 -6.62 12.59 1.51
N THR A 97 -6.56 13.48 0.53
CA THR A 97 -7.74 13.80 -0.29
C THR A 97 -7.58 13.02 -1.58
N PRO A 98 -8.48 12.07 -1.92
CA PRO A 98 -8.35 11.33 -3.16
C PRO A 98 -8.42 12.32 -4.33
N LYS A 99 -7.30 12.52 -5.03
CA LYS A 99 -7.28 13.31 -6.26
C LYS A 99 -7.99 12.52 -7.36
N ALA A 100 -9.22 12.91 -7.65
CA ALA A 100 -9.98 12.36 -8.77
C ALA A 100 -9.35 12.79 -10.10
N GLY A 101 -8.72 11.87 -10.81
CA GLY A 101 -8.31 11.99 -12.21
C GLY A 101 -8.74 10.76 -13.03
N ASP A 102 -8.65 10.84 -14.36
CA ASP A 102 -9.03 9.78 -15.32
C ASP A 102 -8.11 8.54 -15.33
N MET A 103 -7.13 8.46 -14.42
CA MET A 103 -6.23 7.30 -14.26
C MET A 103 -6.83 6.27 -13.27
N ASP A 104 -6.27 5.05 -13.22
CA ASP A 104 -6.68 4.02 -12.25
C ASP A 104 -6.55 4.59 -10.82
N LYS A 105 -7.71 4.83 -10.19
CA LYS A 105 -7.83 5.56 -8.93
C LYS A 105 -7.09 4.86 -7.79
N ASP A 106 -7.14 3.54 -7.78
CA ASP A 106 -6.51 2.73 -6.73
C ASP A 106 -4.98 2.89 -6.81
N ALA A 107 -4.43 2.81 -8.01
CA ALA A 107 -2.99 2.95 -8.24
C ALA A 107 -2.48 4.38 -7.98
N ALA A 108 -3.32 5.39 -8.24
CA ALA A 108 -3.05 6.78 -7.90
C ALA A 108 -3.01 7.01 -6.39
N SER A 109 -3.97 6.44 -5.64
CA SER A 109 -3.97 6.49 -4.17
C SER A 109 -2.70 5.87 -3.59
N ALA A 110 -2.28 4.70 -4.10
CA ALA A 110 -1.05 4.05 -3.66
C ALA A 110 0.20 4.93 -3.84
N CYS A 111 0.26 5.72 -4.92
CA CYS A 111 1.34 6.69 -5.14
C CYS A 111 1.33 7.81 -4.11
N GLU A 112 0.15 8.34 -3.77
CA GLU A 112 0.02 9.40 -2.78
C GLU A 112 0.46 8.92 -1.38
N ILE A 113 0.05 7.70 -1.00
CA ILE A 113 0.49 7.04 0.24
C ILE A 113 2.02 7.01 0.27
N LEU A 114 2.63 6.50 -0.79
CA LEU A 114 4.07 6.31 -0.84
C LEU A 114 4.83 7.65 -0.84
N ALA A 115 4.34 8.64 -1.59
CA ALA A 115 4.93 9.98 -1.65
C ALA A 115 4.88 10.69 -0.29
N LEU A 116 3.75 10.58 0.43
CA LEU A 116 3.60 11.16 1.77
C LEU A 116 4.50 10.47 2.80
N TRP A 117 4.65 9.15 2.70
CA TRP A 117 5.56 8.41 3.58
C TRP A 117 7.02 8.84 3.37
N LEU A 118 7.44 8.98 2.10
CA LEU A 118 8.79 9.45 1.76
C LEU A 118 9.08 10.87 2.28
N GLN A 119 8.10 11.77 2.30
CA GLN A 119 8.27 13.13 2.83
C GLN A 119 8.37 13.19 4.36
N ARG A 120 7.86 12.17 5.07
CA ARG A 120 7.83 12.13 6.55
C ARG A 120 9.02 11.38 7.15
N LYS A 121 9.87 10.77 6.33
CA LYS A 121 11.06 10.01 6.74
C LYS A 121 12.30 10.90 6.74
#